data_AF-A0A7J3BE03-F1
#
_entry.id   AF-A0A7J3BE03-F1
#
_cell.length_a   1.000
_cell.length_b   1.000
_cell.length_c   1.000
_cell.angle_alpha   90.00
_cell.angle_beta   90.00
_cell.angle_gamma   90.00
#
_symmetry.space_group_name_H-M   'P 1'
#
loop_
_entity.id
_entity.type
_entity.pdbx_description
1 polymer ?
#
loop_
_entity_poly.entity_id
_entity_poly.type
_entity_poly.pdbx_seq_one_letter_code
_entity_poly.pdbx_strand_id
1 'polypeptide(L)'
;KSSYPVLPESFDAELEKYKRHWSEGKSIDDSFTPFPADESFSHLTMVNWGKGHDIQWRWKWHQETMMNAKQVIKEVDAEYGKLFGRSYGGLLEEYRCEDAVAAVVAMGTIASTARAAIDKLRNDGKPVGLIKLKSFRPFPIEEFQRIGRSVKAIGVVDRNISLGEGGIVFGSVRSAVYDLDERPLVLGYYAGLAGKEVRVRDIERVAERTLKAASGERVDSLAKWT
;
A
#
# COMPACT_ATOMS: atom_id res chain seq x y z
N LYS A 1 28.85 -20.49 25.56
CA LYS A 1 28.52 -20.54 24.12
C LYS A 1 27.22 -19.78 23.94
N SER A 2 27.27 -18.53 23.47
CA SER A 2 26.04 -17.80 23.13
C SER A 2 25.46 -18.51 21.90
N SER A 3 24.35 -19.22 22.09
CA SER A 3 23.54 -19.75 21.01
C SER A 3 22.76 -18.59 20.43
N TYR A 4 23.34 -17.94 19.42
CA TYR A 4 22.67 -16.87 18.69
C TYR A 4 21.44 -17.42 17.97
N PRO A 5 20.40 -16.58 17.72
CA PRO A 5 19.20 -17.02 17.03
C PRO A 5 19.58 -17.58 15.66
N VAL A 6 19.34 -18.88 15.50
CA VAL A 6 19.42 -19.56 14.20
C VAL A 6 18.24 -19.05 13.39
N LEU A 7 18.51 -18.58 12.16
CA LEU A 7 17.44 -18.14 11.28
C LEU A 7 16.47 -19.30 11.00
N PRO A 8 15.19 -18.99 10.76
CA PRO A 8 14.28 -19.97 10.20
C PRO A 8 14.82 -20.50 8.87
N GLU A 9 14.63 -21.78 8.60
CA GLU A 9 15.11 -22.40 7.34
C GLU A 9 14.42 -21.84 6.10
N SER A 10 13.19 -21.35 6.24
CA SER A 10 12.41 -20.70 5.19
C SER A 10 11.27 -19.85 5.77
N PHE A 11 10.71 -18.96 4.93
CA PHE A 11 9.51 -18.20 5.26
C PHE A 11 8.33 -19.12 5.61
N ASP A 12 8.12 -20.20 4.85
CA ASP A 12 7.00 -21.12 5.07
C ASP A 12 7.14 -21.87 6.40
N ALA A 13 8.35 -22.31 6.75
CA ALA A 13 8.61 -22.94 8.05
C ALA A 13 8.32 -21.99 9.22
N GLU A 14 8.64 -20.70 9.06
CA GLU A 14 8.33 -19.68 10.05
C GLU A 14 6.82 -19.41 10.12
N LEU A 15 6.15 -19.27 8.97
CA LEU A 15 4.71 -19.06 8.89
C LEU A 15 3.92 -20.21 9.53
N GLU A 16 4.34 -21.46 9.33
CA GLU A 16 3.71 -22.61 9.98
C GLU A 16 3.93 -22.62 11.50
N LYS A 17 5.11 -22.20 11.97
CA LYS A 17 5.35 -21.98 13.42
C LYS A 17 4.41 -20.91 13.97
N TYR A 18 4.18 -19.83 13.23
CA TYR A 18 3.21 -18.78 13.57
C TYR A 18 1.78 -19.32 13.64
N LYS A 19 1.32 -20.00 12.58
CA LYS A 19 -0.03 -20.60 12.55
C LYS A 19 -0.24 -21.56 13.71
N ARG A 20 0.74 -22.42 13.98
CA ARG A 20 0.71 -23.36 15.11
C ARG A 20 0.60 -22.62 16.45
N HIS A 21 1.43 -21.61 16.68
CA HIS A 21 1.42 -20.84 17.93
C HIS A 21 0.02 -20.30 18.27
N TRP A 22 -0.67 -19.75 17.28
CA TRP A 22 -2.01 -19.18 17.46
C TRP A 22 -3.14 -20.23 17.44
N SER A 23 -2.90 -21.41 16.89
CA SER A 23 -3.85 -22.54 16.94
C SER A 23 -3.93 -23.22 18.31
N GLU A 24 -2.90 -23.07 19.15
CA GLU A 24 -2.78 -23.71 20.47
C GLU A 24 -3.55 -22.96 21.58
N GLY A 25 -4.51 -22.10 21.23
CA GLY A 25 -5.41 -21.43 22.20
C GLY A 25 -4.76 -20.28 22.98
N LYS A 26 -3.67 -19.71 22.46
CA LYS A 26 -2.98 -18.56 23.05
C LYS A 26 -3.79 -17.28 22.91
N SER A 27 -3.79 -16.46 23.96
CA SER A 27 -4.47 -15.16 24.01
C SER A 27 -3.75 -14.15 23.12
N ILE A 28 -4.47 -13.15 22.61
CA ILE A 28 -3.86 -12.02 21.89
C ILE A 28 -2.84 -11.23 22.74
N ASP A 29 -2.94 -11.36 24.06
CA ASP A 29 -2.01 -10.78 25.03
C ASP A 29 -0.72 -11.60 25.20
N ASP A 30 -0.67 -12.83 24.68
CA ASP A 30 0.53 -13.66 24.71
C ASP A 30 1.54 -13.11 23.70
N SER A 31 2.64 -12.55 24.19
CA SER A 31 3.67 -11.98 23.34
C SER A 31 4.30 -13.06 22.46
N PHE A 32 4.06 -13.00 21.15
CA PHE A 32 4.82 -13.76 20.16
C PHE A 32 5.76 -12.84 19.39
N THR A 33 6.91 -12.56 19.99
CA THR A 33 8.05 -12.02 19.25
C THR A 33 8.95 -13.20 18.86
N PRO A 34 9.25 -13.40 17.56
CA PRO A 34 10.15 -14.49 17.15
C PRO A 34 11.55 -14.38 17.76
N PHE A 35 11.94 -13.16 18.14
CA PHE A 35 13.21 -12.83 18.77
C PHE A 35 12.95 -11.97 20.01
N PRO A 36 13.48 -12.34 21.17
CA PRO A 36 13.37 -11.51 22.36
C PRO A 36 14.18 -10.20 22.18
N ALA A 37 13.69 -9.12 22.77
CA ALA A 37 14.19 -7.76 22.53
C ALA A 37 15.65 -7.53 22.97
N ASP A 38 16.18 -8.40 23.84
CA ASP A 38 17.56 -8.39 24.33
C ASP A 38 18.58 -8.90 23.31
N GLU A 39 18.14 -9.58 22.23
CA GLU A 39 18.98 -9.94 21.07
C GLU A 39 19.10 -8.80 20.04
N SER A 40 19.09 -7.56 20.53
CA SER A 40 19.08 -6.36 19.70
C SER A 40 20.39 -6.16 18.93
N PHE A 41 20.30 -6.41 17.62
CA PHE A 41 20.96 -5.82 16.43
C PHE A 41 22.39 -5.25 16.51
N SER A 42 22.74 -4.42 17.49
CA SER A 42 24.02 -3.70 17.55
C SER A 42 25.20 -4.62 17.85
N HIS A 43 24.98 -5.68 18.64
CA HIS A 43 26.04 -6.62 19.00
C HIS A 43 26.34 -7.62 17.87
N LEU A 44 25.35 -7.99 17.04
CA LEU A 44 25.50 -9.05 16.03
C LEU A 44 26.25 -8.60 14.77
N THR A 45 26.02 -7.37 14.31
CA THR A 45 26.64 -6.82 13.09
C THR A 45 28.11 -6.47 13.30
N MET A 46 28.48 -5.91 14.46
CA MET A 46 29.86 -5.54 14.77
C MET A 46 30.73 -6.74 15.17
N VAL A 47 30.18 -7.73 15.89
CA VAL A 47 30.96 -8.89 16.41
C VAL A 47 31.34 -9.89 15.31
N ASN A 48 30.62 -9.89 14.18
CA ASN A 48 30.87 -10.77 13.04
C ASN A 48 31.52 -10.06 11.84
N TRP A 49 31.94 -8.81 12.00
CA TRP A 49 32.70 -8.11 10.95
C TRP A 49 33.99 -8.86 10.62
N GLY A 50 34.21 -9.17 9.34
CA GLY A 50 35.39 -9.91 8.87
C GLY A 50 35.34 -11.44 9.04
N LYS A 51 34.25 -12.02 9.57
CA LYS A 51 34.10 -13.49 9.75
C LYS A 51 33.38 -14.22 8.61
N GLY A 52 33.29 -13.62 7.42
CA GLY A 52 32.69 -14.25 6.24
C GLY A 52 31.15 -14.30 6.22
N HIS A 53 30.46 -13.66 7.18
CA HIS A 53 29.02 -13.48 7.13
C HIS A 53 28.64 -12.21 6.34
N ASP A 54 27.67 -12.33 5.42
CA ASP A 54 27.10 -11.18 4.71
C ASP A 54 26.33 -10.28 5.69
N ILE A 55 26.92 -9.18 6.14
CA ILE A 55 26.30 -8.26 7.10
C ILE A 55 24.96 -7.64 6.63
N GLN A 56 24.63 -7.74 5.33
CA GLN A 56 23.37 -7.28 4.77
C GLN A 56 22.23 -8.32 4.88
N TRP A 57 22.53 -9.56 5.30
CA TRP A 57 21.61 -10.69 5.28
C TRP A 57 20.25 -10.36 5.92
N ARG A 58 20.23 -9.60 7.03
CA ARG A 58 19.00 -9.28 7.76
C ARG A 58 18.10 -8.32 6.97
N TRP A 59 18.69 -7.40 6.22
CA TRP A 59 17.94 -6.53 5.32
C TRP A 59 17.37 -7.31 4.15
N LYS A 60 18.13 -8.26 3.59
CA LYS A 60 17.63 -9.18 2.56
C LYS A 60 16.45 -10.00 3.07
N TRP A 61 16.59 -10.61 4.26
CA TRP A 61 15.51 -11.34 4.91
C TRP A 61 14.29 -10.46 5.17
N HIS A 62 14.44 -9.30 5.80
CA HIS A 62 13.33 -8.37 6.04
C HIS A 62 12.62 -7.99 4.74
N GLN A 63 13.39 -7.76 3.67
CA GLN A 63 12.84 -7.46 2.35
C GLN A 63 12.06 -8.65 1.78
N GLU A 64 12.62 -9.86 1.81
CA GLU A 64 11.96 -11.08 1.34
C GLU A 64 10.69 -11.38 2.14
N THR A 65 10.75 -11.33 3.47
CA THR A 65 9.58 -11.50 4.35
C THR A 65 8.50 -10.46 4.06
N MET A 66 8.89 -9.19 3.86
CA MET A 66 7.95 -8.12 3.49
C MET A 66 7.28 -8.42 2.15
N MET A 67 8.00 -8.93 1.16
CA MET A 67 7.43 -9.30 -0.13
C MET A 67 6.48 -10.49 -0.02
N ASN A 68 6.85 -11.52 0.76
CA ASN A 68 6.01 -12.70 0.99
C ASN A 68 4.73 -12.37 1.77
N ALA A 69 4.76 -11.35 2.63
CA ALA A 69 3.57 -10.89 3.35
C ALA A 69 2.42 -10.48 2.41
N LYS A 70 2.69 -10.11 1.15
CA LYS A 70 1.64 -9.84 0.15
C LYS A 70 0.69 -11.01 -0.02
N GLN A 71 1.23 -12.23 -0.08
CA GLN A 71 0.45 -13.45 -0.27
C GLN A 71 -0.42 -13.71 0.96
N VAL A 72 0.18 -13.66 2.15
CA VAL A 72 -0.53 -13.89 3.42
C VAL A 72 -1.68 -12.89 3.60
N ILE A 73 -1.48 -11.60 3.27
CA ILE A 73 -2.54 -10.59 3.34
C ILE A 73 -3.74 -10.96 2.45
N LYS A 74 -3.50 -11.48 1.24
CA LYS A 74 -4.56 -11.89 0.32
C LYS A 74 -5.29 -13.15 0.80
N GLU A 75 -4.54 -14.12 1.32
CA GLU A 75 -5.11 -15.35 1.88
C GLU A 75 -6.01 -15.04 3.07
N VAL A 76 -5.54 -14.23 4.02
CA VAL A 76 -6.31 -13.81 5.20
C VAL A 76 -7.57 -13.04 4.79
N ASP A 77 -7.50 -12.14 3.81
CA ASP A 77 -8.68 -11.43 3.32
C ASP A 77 -9.73 -12.39 2.73
N ALA A 78 -9.28 -13.40 1.97
CA ALA A 78 -10.17 -14.41 1.40
C ALA A 78 -10.81 -15.32 2.46
N GLU A 79 -10.03 -15.75 3.46
CA GLU A 79 -10.54 -16.53 4.60
C GLU A 79 -11.53 -15.72 5.44
N TYR A 80 -11.20 -14.46 5.70
CA TYR A 80 -12.09 -13.53 6.38
C TYR A 80 -13.41 -13.34 5.62
N GLY A 81 -13.33 -13.25 4.28
CA GLY A 81 -14.48 -13.24 3.39
C GLY A 81 -15.39 -14.47 3.55
N LYS A 82 -14.80 -15.66 3.60
CA LYS A 82 -15.55 -16.93 3.78
C LYS A 82 -16.23 -17.01 5.15
N LEU A 83 -15.54 -16.54 6.20
CA LEU A 83 -16.04 -16.64 7.58
C LEU A 83 -17.09 -15.59 7.91
N PHE A 84 -16.92 -14.35 7.44
CA PHE A 84 -17.74 -13.21 7.86
C PHE A 84 -18.59 -12.61 6.74
N GLY A 85 -18.54 -13.15 5.52
CA GLY A 85 -19.31 -12.66 4.37
C GLY A 85 -18.87 -11.30 3.86
N ARG A 86 -17.65 -10.84 4.21
CA ARG A 86 -17.12 -9.53 3.80
C ARG A 86 -15.63 -9.61 3.48
N SER A 87 -15.22 -9.05 2.35
CA SER A 87 -13.81 -8.89 1.94
C SER A 87 -13.43 -7.42 1.92
N TYR A 88 -12.14 -7.12 2.11
CA TYR A 88 -11.58 -5.78 2.07
C TYR A 88 -10.57 -5.58 0.93
N GLY A 89 -10.43 -6.55 0.01
CA GLY A 89 -9.58 -6.47 -1.19
C GLY A 89 -8.11 -6.84 -0.95
N GLY A 90 -7.73 -7.27 0.25
CA GLY A 90 -6.35 -7.59 0.57
C GLY A 90 -5.45 -6.35 0.57
N LEU A 91 -4.63 -6.17 -0.47
CA LEU A 91 -3.67 -5.06 -0.55
C LEU A 91 -4.30 -3.72 -0.95
N LEU A 92 -5.35 -3.75 -1.77
CA LEU A 92 -6.14 -2.59 -2.18
C LEU A 92 -7.56 -3.00 -2.55
N GLU A 93 -8.49 -2.06 -2.50
CA GLU A 93 -9.88 -2.25 -2.93
C GLU A 93 -10.16 -1.33 -4.12
N GLU A 94 -10.55 -1.91 -5.26
CA GLU A 94 -11.04 -1.18 -6.43
C GLU A 94 -12.56 -0.95 -6.31
N TYR A 95 -13.00 0.26 -6.65
CA TYR A 95 -14.40 0.64 -6.61
C TYR A 95 -14.79 1.41 -7.87
N ARG A 96 -15.70 0.83 -8.65
CA ARG A 96 -16.13 1.34 -9.97
C ARG A 96 -14.93 1.57 -10.89
N CYS A 97 -14.12 0.54 -11.11
CA CYS A 97 -12.87 0.62 -11.89
C CYS A 97 -12.97 -0.09 -13.25
N GLU A 98 -14.04 -0.83 -13.53
CA GLU A 98 -14.19 -1.74 -14.65
C GLU A 98 -14.10 -1.05 -16.02
N ASP A 99 -14.67 0.15 -16.12
CA ASP A 99 -14.72 1.02 -17.30
C ASP A 99 -14.08 2.41 -17.02
N ALA A 100 -13.32 2.54 -15.94
CA ALA A 100 -12.73 3.80 -15.53
C ALA A 100 -11.60 4.22 -16.48
N VAL A 101 -11.62 5.45 -16.98
CA VAL A 101 -10.50 6.04 -17.74
C VAL A 101 -9.50 6.75 -16.84
N ALA A 102 -9.91 7.06 -15.61
CA ALA A 102 -9.07 7.65 -14.57
C ALA A 102 -9.39 7.01 -13.21
N ALA A 103 -8.42 6.96 -12.31
CA ALA A 103 -8.62 6.45 -10.96
C ALA A 103 -8.13 7.44 -9.90
N VAL A 104 -8.87 7.54 -8.78
CA VAL A 104 -8.44 8.27 -7.58
C VAL A 104 -7.92 7.28 -6.55
N VAL A 105 -6.72 7.49 -6.04
CA VAL A 105 -6.13 6.70 -4.95
C VAL A 105 -6.29 7.44 -3.64
N ALA A 106 -6.83 6.78 -2.62
CA ALA A 106 -6.91 7.32 -1.28
C ALA A 106 -6.65 6.24 -0.22
N MET A 107 -6.18 6.65 0.96
CA MET A 107 -5.94 5.77 2.09
C MET A 107 -6.77 6.20 3.32
N GLY A 108 -7.13 5.24 4.16
CA GLY A 108 -7.81 5.49 5.43
C GLY A 108 -9.16 6.16 5.26
N THR A 109 -9.47 7.16 6.11
CA THR A 109 -10.80 7.78 6.16
C THR A 109 -11.13 8.62 4.91
N ILE A 110 -10.12 9.10 4.17
CA ILE A 110 -10.34 9.84 2.92
C ILE A 110 -11.05 8.95 1.88
N ALA A 111 -10.76 7.65 1.86
CA ALA A 111 -11.38 6.73 0.92
C ALA A 111 -12.90 6.64 1.09
N SER A 112 -13.42 6.82 2.31
CA SER A 112 -14.87 6.85 2.55
C SER A 112 -15.52 8.09 1.93
N THR A 113 -14.92 9.28 2.11
CA THR A 113 -15.37 10.51 1.44
C THR A 113 -15.22 10.41 -0.07
N ALA A 114 -14.13 9.80 -0.54
CA ALA A 114 -13.89 9.60 -1.96
C ALA A 114 -14.95 8.71 -2.61
N ARG A 115 -15.43 7.66 -1.92
CA ARG A 115 -16.51 6.81 -2.43
C ARG A 115 -17.75 7.62 -2.80
N ALA A 116 -18.20 8.50 -1.90
CA ALA A 116 -19.36 9.36 -2.14
C ALA A 116 -19.13 10.33 -3.32
N ALA A 117 -17.93 10.86 -3.47
CA ALA A 117 -17.58 11.72 -4.60
C ALA A 117 -17.58 10.94 -5.93
N ILE A 118 -17.00 9.74 -5.95
CA ILE A 118 -16.97 8.87 -7.14
C ILE A 118 -18.39 8.45 -7.52
N ASP A 119 -19.25 8.10 -6.56
CA ASP A 119 -20.66 7.78 -6.84
C ASP A 119 -21.38 8.91 -7.56
N LYS A 120 -21.22 10.15 -7.07
CA LYS A 120 -21.83 11.32 -7.71
C LYS A 120 -21.30 11.55 -9.11
N LEU A 121 -19.98 11.53 -9.31
CA LEU A 121 -19.39 11.72 -10.64
C LEU A 121 -19.77 10.61 -11.62
N ARG A 122 -19.93 9.38 -11.12
CA ARG A 122 -20.38 8.24 -11.92
C ARG A 122 -21.85 8.37 -12.31
N ASN A 123 -22.70 8.86 -11.41
CA ASN A 123 -24.10 9.19 -11.75
C ASN A 123 -24.18 10.33 -12.80
N ASP A 124 -23.19 11.22 -12.82
CA ASP A 124 -23.02 12.26 -13.85
C ASP A 124 -22.38 11.73 -15.15
N GLY A 125 -22.18 10.40 -15.28
CA GLY A 125 -21.64 9.76 -16.49
C GLY A 125 -20.12 9.88 -16.64
N LYS A 126 -19.37 10.31 -15.61
CA LYS A 126 -17.92 10.45 -15.69
C LYS A 126 -17.22 9.12 -15.35
N PRO A 127 -16.37 8.56 -16.23
CA PRO A 127 -15.76 7.24 -16.03
C PRO A 127 -14.54 7.29 -15.10
N VAL A 128 -14.77 7.49 -13.80
CA VAL A 128 -13.72 7.55 -12.77
C VAL A 128 -13.92 6.50 -11.69
N GLY A 129 -12.83 5.82 -11.30
CA GLY A 129 -12.81 4.84 -10.24
C GLY A 129 -12.12 5.31 -8.96
N LEU A 130 -12.30 4.57 -7.87
CA LEU A 130 -11.57 4.74 -6.61
C LEU A 130 -10.73 3.50 -6.34
N ILE A 131 -9.49 3.72 -5.94
CA ILE A 131 -8.58 2.72 -5.41
C ILE A 131 -8.33 3.07 -3.94
N LYS A 132 -8.88 2.28 -3.04
CA LYS A 132 -8.60 2.40 -1.62
C LYS A 132 -7.37 1.57 -1.29
N LEU A 133 -6.25 2.24 -1.02
CA LEU A 133 -5.03 1.57 -0.59
C LEU A 133 -5.21 1.04 0.84
N LYS A 134 -5.01 -0.27 1.02
CA LYS A 134 -5.17 -0.97 2.31
C LYS A 134 -3.83 -1.27 2.95
N SER A 135 -2.87 -1.74 2.14
CA SER A 135 -1.50 -1.98 2.56
C SER A 135 -0.56 -0.96 1.93
N PHE A 136 0.07 -0.11 2.74
CA PHE A 136 1.16 0.74 2.26
C PHE A 136 2.47 -0.04 2.14
N ARG A 137 2.72 -1.00 3.05
CA ARG A 137 3.88 -1.90 3.02
C ARG A 137 3.42 -3.32 3.44
N PRO A 138 3.64 -4.34 2.60
CA PRO A 138 4.24 -4.28 1.26
C PRO A 138 3.38 -3.48 0.27
N PHE A 139 4.03 -2.72 -0.61
CA PHE A 139 3.34 -1.88 -1.58
C PHE A 139 2.82 -2.74 -2.77
N PRO A 140 1.57 -2.56 -3.22
CA PRO A 140 0.95 -3.37 -4.27
C PRO A 140 1.37 -2.94 -5.69
N ILE A 141 2.64 -3.17 -6.03
CA ILE A 141 3.24 -2.78 -7.32
C ILE A 141 2.48 -3.44 -8.48
N GLU A 142 2.24 -4.74 -8.39
CA GLU A 142 1.66 -5.56 -9.45
C GLU A 142 0.21 -5.13 -9.73
N GLU A 143 -0.55 -4.81 -8.69
CA GLU A 143 -1.92 -4.28 -8.82
C GLU A 143 -1.92 -2.88 -9.43
N PHE A 144 -1.03 -1.98 -9.01
CA PHE A 144 -0.92 -0.65 -9.62
C PHE A 144 -0.46 -0.71 -11.08
N GLN A 145 0.40 -1.66 -11.45
CA GLN A 145 0.77 -1.89 -12.83
C GLN A 145 -0.43 -2.38 -13.67
N ARG A 146 -1.23 -3.31 -13.14
CA ARG A 146 -2.48 -3.75 -13.81
C ARG A 146 -3.43 -2.57 -14.02
N ILE A 147 -3.69 -1.80 -12.99
CA ILE A 147 -4.54 -0.61 -13.05
C ILE A 147 -3.98 0.41 -14.04
N GLY A 148 -2.67 0.66 -14.00
CA GLY A 148 -1.99 1.62 -14.87
C GLY A 148 -2.07 1.28 -16.35
N ARG A 149 -2.26 0.00 -16.72
CA ARG A 149 -2.53 -0.40 -18.11
C ARG A 149 -3.97 -0.11 -18.54
N SER A 150 -4.91 0.01 -17.61
CA SER A 150 -6.34 0.22 -17.88
C SER A 150 -6.76 1.68 -17.86
N VAL A 151 -6.06 2.53 -17.09
CA VAL A 151 -6.41 3.96 -16.94
C VAL A 151 -5.38 4.88 -17.60
N LYS A 152 -5.80 6.09 -17.99
CA LYS A 152 -4.91 7.10 -18.59
C LYS A 152 -4.38 8.12 -17.57
N ALA A 153 -5.03 8.25 -16.41
CA ALA A 153 -4.53 9.08 -15.32
C ALA A 153 -4.87 8.52 -13.94
N ILE A 154 -4.01 8.79 -12.96
CA ILE A 154 -4.19 8.42 -11.54
C ILE A 154 -4.02 9.65 -10.67
N GLY A 155 -5.02 9.96 -9.84
CA GLY A 155 -4.98 11.06 -8.88
C GLY A 155 -4.80 10.54 -7.45
N VAL A 156 -3.68 10.83 -6.80
CA VAL A 156 -3.36 10.30 -5.48
C VAL A 156 -3.58 11.36 -4.40
N VAL A 157 -4.43 11.06 -3.43
CA VAL A 157 -4.72 11.94 -2.30
C VAL A 157 -3.92 11.51 -1.07
N ASP A 158 -2.92 12.30 -0.72
CA ASP A 158 -2.03 12.09 0.41
C ASP A 158 -2.42 13.01 1.59
N ARG A 159 -2.65 12.39 2.76
CA ARG A 159 -2.70 13.08 4.06
C ARG A 159 -1.31 13.16 4.70
N ASN A 160 -0.30 13.44 3.89
CA ASN A 160 1.09 13.56 4.29
C ASN A 160 1.84 14.36 3.23
N ILE A 161 3.06 14.77 3.55
CA ILE A 161 3.98 15.38 2.61
C ILE A 161 5.42 14.99 2.96
N SER A 162 6.14 14.44 1.99
CA SER A 162 7.59 14.39 1.93
C SER A 162 8.07 15.71 1.32
N LEU A 163 8.55 16.62 2.17
CA LEU A 163 8.94 17.96 1.75
C LEU A 163 10.02 17.89 0.65
N GLY A 164 9.73 18.51 -0.50
CA GLY A 164 10.61 18.50 -1.68
C GLY A 164 10.27 17.47 -2.75
N GLU A 165 9.44 16.45 -2.45
CA GLU A 165 9.10 15.38 -3.41
C GLU A 165 7.58 15.25 -3.62
N GLY A 166 6.80 15.43 -2.55
CA GLY A 166 5.36 15.34 -2.53
C GLY A 166 4.84 14.23 -1.63
N GLY A 167 3.68 13.65 -1.93
CA GLY A 167 3.07 12.66 -1.05
C GLY A 167 3.78 11.30 -1.15
N ILE A 168 3.85 10.54 -0.06
CA ILE A 168 4.56 9.25 -0.05
C ILE A 168 3.83 8.19 -0.88
N VAL A 169 2.48 8.21 -0.89
CA VAL A 169 1.70 7.30 -1.74
C VAL A 169 1.83 7.73 -3.18
N PHE A 170 1.78 9.03 -3.47
CA PHE A 170 2.03 9.58 -4.81
C PHE A 170 3.37 9.10 -5.38
N GLY A 171 4.46 9.22 -4.63
CA GLY A 171 5.79 8.75 -5.04
C GLY A 171 5.81 7.23 -5.28
N SER A 172 5.20 6.46 -4.37
CA SER A 172 5.15 5.00 -4.49
C SER A 172 4.34 4.54 -5.72
N VAL A 173 3.20 5.18 -6.01
CA VAL A 173 2.38 4.88 -7.21
C VAL A 173 3.14 5.22 -8.48
N ARG A 174 3.83 6.38 -8.52
CA ARG A 174 4.66 6.77 -9.67
C ARG A 174 5.75 5.75 -9.95
N SER A 175 6.45 5.31 -8.90
CA SER A 175 7.49 4.29 -9.02
C SER A 175 6.90 2.98 -9.54
N ALA A 176 5.75 2.53 -9.01
CA ALA A 176 5.13 1.28 -9.43
C ALA A 176 4.74 1.23 -10.92
N VAL A 177 4.28 2.35 -11.49
CA VAL A 177 3.85 2.43 -12.90
C VAL A 177 4.94 2.96 -13.84
N TYR A 178 6.14 3.27 -13.33
CA TYR A 178 7.19 3.92 -14.11
C TYR A 178 7.65 3.08 -15.31
N ASP A 179 7.80 1.77 -15.09
CA ASP A 179 8.30 0.79 -16.05
C ASP A 179 7.25 0.31 -17.06
N LEU A 180 6.04 0.89 -17.05
CA LEU A 180 5.04 0.61 -18.09
C LEU A 180 5.39 1.40 -19.36
N ASP A 181 5.33 0.75 -20.53
CA ASP A 181 5.54 1.38 -21.84
C ASP A 181 4.54 2.53 -22.07
N GLU A 182 3.25 2.20 -21.98
CA GLU A 182 2.17 3.17 -21.84
C GLU A 182 1.80 3.29 -20.37
N ARG A 183 2.13 4.44 -19.78
CA ARG A 183 1.86 4.70 -18.36
C ARG A 183 0.86 5.86 -18.18
N PRO A 184 0.04 5.81 -17.12
CA PRO A 184 -0.88 6.89 -16.82
C PRO A 184 -0.14 8.12 -16.31
N LEU A 185 -0.73 9.30 -16.53
CA LEU A 185 -0.27 10.49 -15.81
C LEU A 185 -0.66 10.38 -14.34
N VAL A 186 0.31 10.43 -13.43
CA VAL A 186 0.07 10.40 -11.99
C VAL A 186 0.12 11.82 -11.43
N LEU A 187 -0.93 12.22 -10.73
CA LEU A 187 -1.09 13.51 -10.06
C LEU A 187 -1.17 13.32 -8.55
N GLY A 188 -0.54 14.21 -7.78
CA GLY A 188 -0.56 14.22 -6.32
C GLY A 188 -1.44 15.33 -5.75
N TYR A 189 -2.11 15.06 -4.65
CA TYR A 189 -3.00 16.00 -3.97
C TYR A 189 -2.79 15.94 -2.47
N TYR A 190 -2.53 17.10 -1.84
CA TYR A 190 -2.36 17.19 -0.39
C TYR A 190 -3.68 17.60 0.26
N ALA A 191 -4.24 16.71 1.09
CA ALA A 191 -5.53 16.92 1.72
C ALA A 191 -5.53 16.48 3.19
N GLY A 192 -6.17 17.27 4.04
CA GLY A 192 -6.43 16.90 5.43
C GLY A 192 -5.22 16.86 6.36
N LEU A 193 -4.11 17.50 5.99
CA LEU A 193 -3.00 17.75 6.91
C LEU A 193 -3.47 18.60 8.09
N ALA A 194 -2.84 18.41 9.26
CA ALA A 194 -3.20 19.06 10.52
C ALA A 194 -4.67 18.87 10.94
N GLY A 195 -5.34 17.81 10.47
CA GLY A 195 -6.74 17.53 10.79
C GLY A 195 -7.75 18.40 10.02
N LYS A 196 -7.31 19.12 8.98
CA LYS A 196 -8.22 19.85 8.08
C LYS A 196 -9.27 18.88 7.52
N GLU A 197 -10.53 19.29 7.53
CA GLU A 197 -11.61 18.50 6.95
C GLU A 197 -11.39 18.32 5.43
N VAL A 198 -11.66 17.11 4.93
CA VAL A 198 -11.65 16.79 3.49
C VAL A 198 -13.08 16.50 3.08
N ARG A 199 -13.68 17.39 2.29
CA ARG A 199 -15.09 17.29 1.88
C ARG A 199 -15.23 16.54 0.57
N VAL A 200 -16.45 16.06 0.31
CA VAL A 200 -16.81 15.41 -0.97
C VAL A 200 -16.43 16.28 -2.16
N ARG A 201 -16.71 17.59 -2.09
CA ARG A 201 -16.38 18.57 -3.14
C ARG A 201 -14.87 18.67 -3.41
N ASP A 202 -14.03 18.47 -2.40
CA ASP A 202 -12.57 18.50 -2.58
C ASP A 202 -12.12 17.29 -3.41
N ILE A 203 -12.70 16.12 -3.14
CA ILE A 203 -12.43 14.91 -3.93
C ILE A 203 -13.05 15.00 -5.33
N GLU A 204 -14.21 15.63 -5.50
CA GLU A 204 -14.79 15.89 -6.83
C GLU A 204 -13.81 16.69 -7.70
N ARG A 205 -13.21 17.76 -7.14
CA ARG A 205 -12.21 18.58 -7.84
C ARG A 205 -10.96 17.77 -8.22
N VAL A 206 -10.51 16.89 -7.32
CA VAL A 206 -9.40 15.96 -7.58
C VAL A 206 -9.72 15.03 -8.76
N ALA A 207 -10.88 14.38 -8.71
CA ALA A 207 -11.32 13.44 -9.73
C ALA A 207 -11.53 14.11 -11.09
N GLU A 208 -12.18 15.28 -11.13
CA GLU A 208 -12.37 16.06 -12.36
C GLU A 208 -11.06 16.48 -12.99
N ARG A 209 -10.12 16.98 -12.18
CA ARG A 209 -8.79 17.34 -12.68
C ARG A 209 -8.02 16.11 -13.20
N THR A 210 -8.19 14.96 -12.56
CA THR A 210 -7.58 13.71 -12.99
C THR A 210 -8.20 13.21 -14.31
N LEU A 211 -9.51 13.39 -14.49
CA LEU A 211 -10.18 13.11 -15.77
C LEU A 211 -9.71 14.03 -16.91
N LYS A 212 -9.51 15.33 -16.63
CA LYS A 212 -8.92 16.26 -17.61
C LYS A 212 -7.49 15.87 -18.01
N ALA A 213 -6.70 15.38 -17.05
CA ALA A 213 -5.40 14.82 -17.37
C ALA A 213 -5.50 13.56 -18.26
N ALA A 214 -6.51 12.71 -18.04
CA ALA A 214 -6.75 11.53 -18.85
C ALA A 214 -7.15 11.86 -20.30
N SER A 215 -7.79 13.01 -20.57
CA SER A 215 -8.10 13.48 -21.93
C SER A 215 -6.92 14.14 -22.65
N GLY A 216 -5.75 14.27 -21.99
CA GLY A 216 -4.55 14.87 -22.56
C GLY A 216 -4.44 16.39 -22.36
N GLU A 217 -5.30 17.00 -21.53
CA GLU A 217 -5.15 18.41 -21.18
C GLU A 217 -3.85 18.67 -20.40
N ARG A 218 -3.17 19.78 -20.71
CA ARG A 218 -1.94 20.16 -20.03
C ARG A 218 -2.23 20.48 -18.57
N VAL A 219 -1.46 19.86 -17.68
CA VAL A 219 -1.58 20.06 -16.23
C VAL A 219 -0.47 21.01 -15.75
N ASP A 220 -0.83 22.08 -15.03
CA ASP A 220 0.17 23.08 -14.58
C ASP A 220 1.23 22.53 -13.62
N SER A 221 0.83 21.58 -12.76
CA SER A 221 1.73 20.97 -11.78
C SER A 221 1.34 19.53 -11.47
N LEU A 222 2.31 18.67 -11.20
CA LEU A 222 2.03 17.27 -10.88
C LEU A 222 1.41 17.11 -9.49
N ALA A 223 1.78 17.95 -8.53
CA ALA A 223 1.20 17.96 -7.19
C ALA A 223 0.55 19.31 -6.85
N LYS A 224 -0.60 19.29 -6.15
CA LYS A 224 -1.32 20.49 -5.70
C LYS A 224 -1.93 20.31 -4.31
N TRP A 225 -2.14 21.43 -3.61
CA TRP A 225 -2.95 21.48 -2.41
C TRP A 225 -4.44 21.50 -2.77
N THR A 226 -5.24 20.86 -1.93
CA THR A 226 -6.72 20.85 -2.02
C THR A 226 -7.38 21.75 -0.96
#